data_AF-A0A2E0GNP5-F1
#
_entry.id   AF-A0A2E0GNP5-F1
#
_cell.length_a   1.000
_cell.length_b   1.000
_cell.length_c   1.000
_cell.angle_alpha   90.00
_cell.angle_beta   90.00
_cell.angle_gamma   90.00
#
_symmetry.space_group_name_H-M   'P 1'
#
loop_
_entity.id
_entity.type
_entity.pdbx_description
1 polymer ?
#
loop_
_entity_poly.entity_id
_entity_poly.type
_entity_poly.pdbx_seq_one_letter_code
_entity_poly.pdbx_strand_id
1 'polypeptide(L)'
;MKSYLDKTLLWVQSDFKSNGFRFMVELFAWALSIGCSVVMAFTVPHPPLIELYTVWIAGCIMYCWASYSRGSFGMLLNYLALVSIDSIALFRLLY
;
A
#
# COMPACT_ATOMS: atom_id res chain seq x y z
N MET A 1 -29.41 12.86 13.86
CA MET A 1 -28.30 13.20 12.94
C MET A 1 -27.17 12.22 13.23
N LYS A 2 -27.02 11.13 12.46
CA LYS A 2 -25.92 10.16 12.73
C LYS A 2 -24.60 10.89 12.58
N SER A 3 -23.74 10.80 13.58
CA SER A 3 -22.43 11.44 13.57
C SER A 3 -21.65 10.94 12.36
N TYR A 4 -20.84 11.79 11.74
CA TYR A 4 -19.96 11.38 10.65
C TYR A 4 -19.08 10.19 11.07
N LEU A 5 -18.71 10.13 12.36
CA LEU A 5 -17.99 9.01 12.95
C LEU A 5 -18.76 7.68 12.86
N ASP A 6 -20.06 7.69 13.13
CA ASP A 6 -20.90 6.48 13.05
C ASP A 6 -20.95 5.94 11.62
N LYS A 7 -21.00 6.84 10.62
CA LYS A 7 -21.00 6.46 9.20
C LYS A 7 -19.66 5.85 8.80
N THR A 8 -18.55 6.42 9.23
CA THR A 8 -17.21 5.89 8.95
C THR A 8 -17.00 4.53 9.61
N LEU A 9 -17.42 4.36 10.86
CA LEU A 9 -17.33 3.08 11.56
C LEU A 9 -18.17 2.00 10.88
N LEU A 10 -19.39 2.33 10.43
CA LEU A 10 -20.21 1.41 9.65
C LEU A 10 -19.57 1.05 8.31
N TRP A 11 -18.90 2.00 7.65
CA TRP A 11 -18.18 1.77 6.40
C TRP A 11 -17.01 0.79 6.60
N VAL A 12 -16.19 0.99 7.64
CA VAL A 12 -15.10 0.06 7.99
C VAL A 12 -15.65 -1.33 8.33
N GLN A 13 -16.71 -1.41 9.12
CA GLN A 13 -17.36 -2.68 9.44
C GLN A 13 -17.92 -3.38 8.20
N SER A 14 -18.49 -2.62 7.25
CA SER A 14 -19.02 -3.18 6.01
C SER A 14 -17.90 -3.74 5.13
N ASP A 15 -16.75 -3.08 5.07
CA ASP A 15 -15.61 -3.54 4.29
C ASP A 15 -14.99 -4.80 4.90
N PHE A 16 -14.82 -4.83 6.22
CA PHE A 16 -14.35 -6.02 6.94
C PHE A 16 -15.29 -7.23 6.77
N LYS A 17 -16.62 -7.01 6.78
CA LYS A 17 -17.59 -8.09 6.54
C LYS A 17 -17.57 -8.60 5.10
N SER A 18 -17.19 -7.77 4.13
CA SER A 18 -17.13 -8.17 2.72
C SER A 18 -15.99 -9.15 2.46
N ASN A 19 -14.79 -8.85 2.96
CA ASN A 19 -13.63 -9.73 2.90
C ASN A 19 -12.59 -9.29 3.94
N GLY A 20 -12.68 -9.88 5.14
CA GLY A 20 -11.81 -9.52 6.27
C GLY A 20 -10.32 -9.76 5.98
N PHE A 21 -9.99 -10.78 5.18
CA PHE A 21 -8.60 -11.04 4.79
C PHE A 21 -8.06 -9.95 3.85
N ARG A 22 -8.83 -9.53 2.84
CA ARG A 22 -8.48 -8.40 1.97
C ARG A 22 -8.27 -7.13 2.78
N PHE A 23 -9.19 -6.82 3.69
CA PHE A 23 -9.10 -5.63 4.54
C PHE A 23 -7.81 -5.64 5.38
N MET A 24 -7.44 -6.78 5.97
CA MET A 24 -6.20 -6.90 6.75
C MET A 24 -4.95 -6.71 5.88
N VAL A 25 -4.96 -7.23 4.65
CA VAL A 25 -3.86 -7.00 3.68
C VAL A 25 -3.76 -5.53 3.29
N GLU A 26 -4.88 -4.86 3.01
CA GLU A 26 -4.90 -3.43 2.70
C GLU A 26 -4.40 -2.57 3.87
N LEU A 27 -4.76 -2.92 5.11
CA LEU A 27 -4.29 -2.24 6.32
C LEU A 27 -2.80 -2.49 6.57
N PHE A 28 -2.31 -3.70 6.31
CA PHE A 28 -0.89 -4.03 6.45
C PHE A 28 -0.04 -3.34 5.38
N ALA A 29 -0.48 -3.35 4.12
CA ALA A 29 0.18 -2.62 3.02
C ALA A 29 0.22 -1.10 3.29
N TRP A 30 -0.85 -0.56 3.86
CA TRP A 30 -0.91 0.83 4.33
C TRP A 30 0.12 1.10 5.43
N ALA A 31 0.21 0.22 6.43
CA ALA A 31 1.17 0.35 7.52
C ALA A 31 2.63 0.30 7.03
N LEU A 32 2.95 -0.58 6.08
CA LEU A 32 4.28 -0.60 5.45
C LEU A 32 4.59 0.69 4.71
N SER A 33 3.64 1.24 3.95
CA SER A 33 3.81 2.50 3.22
C SER A 33 4.11 3.67 4.16
N ILE A 34 3.39 3.75 5.28
CA ILE A 34 3.68 4.73 6.34
C ILE A 34 5.05 4.48 6.96
N GLY A 35 5.38 3.23 7.29
CA GLY A 35 6.69 2.85 7.83
C GLY A 35 7.85 3.31 6.94
N CYS A 36 7.77 3.06 5.64
CA CYS A 36 8.76 3.55 4.66
C CYS A 36 8.86 5.08 4.66
N SER A 37 7.73 5.79 4.70
CA SER A 37 7.70 7.26 4.72
C SER A 37 8.36 7.81 6.00
N VAL A 38 8.13 7.14 7.14
CA VAL A 38 8.76 7.48 8.42
C VAL A 38 10.27 7.24 8.37
N VAL A 39 10.71 6.06 7.92
CA VAL A 39 12.15 5.75 7.78
C VAL A 39 12.82 6.74 6.85
N MET A 40 12.21 7.05 5.71
CA MET A 40 12.73 8.06 4.78
C MET A 40 12.87 9.43 5.45
N ALA A 41 11.85 9.90 6.18
CA ALA A 41 11.88 11.18 6.87
C ALA A 41 13.03 11.29 7.88
N PHE A 42 13.36 10.21 8.59
CA PHE A 42 14.44 10.18 9.57
C PHE A 42 15.84 9.97 8.99
N THR A 43 15.94 9.39 7.79
CA THR A 43 17.23 9.00 7.18
C THR A 43 17.74 9.99 6.13
N VAL A 44 16.92 10.97 5.74
CA VAL A 44 17.37 12.12 4.93
C VAL A 44 18.56 12.80 5.64
N PRO A 45 19.65 13.13 4.90
CA PRO A 45 19.77 13.15 3.44
C PRO A 45 20.20 11.83 2.76
N HIS A 46 20.46 10.76 3.51
CA HIS A 46 20.96 9.48 2.99
C HIS A 46 19.99 8.33 3.26
N PRO A 47 18.81 8.29 2.60
CA PRO A 47 17.83 7.25 2.83
C PRO A 47 18.34 5.87 2.36
N PRO A 48 18.01 4.79 3.09
CA PRO A 48 18.31 3.41 2.70
C PRO A 48 17.38 2.97 1.56
N LEU A 49 17.71 3.39 0.34
CA LEU A 49 16.81 3.25 -0.82
C LEU A 49 16.54 1.79 -1.18
N ILE A 50 17.52 0.90 -1.08
CA ILE A 50 17.36 -0.52 -1.46
C ILE A 50 16.30 -1.20 -0.57
N GLU A 51 16.38 -0.98 0.74
CA GLU A 51 15.45 -1.48 1.73
C GLU A 51 14.06 -0.88 1.53
N LEU A 52 13.99 0.44 1.31
CA LEU A 52 12.73 1.15 1.07
C LEU A 52 12.01 0.66 -0.20
N TYR A 53 12.73 0.53 -1.33
CA TYR A 53 12.15 0.02 -2.57
C TYR A 53 11.68 -1.43 -2.44
N THR A 54 12.42 -2.28 -1.72
CA THR A 54 12.01 -3.66 -1.47
C THR A 54 10.67 -3.72 -0.72
N VAL A 55 10.51 -2.89 0.32
CA VAL A 55 9.26 -2.82 1.08
C VAL A 55 8.14 -2.13 0.28
N TRP A 56 8.43 -1.11 -0.52
CA TRP A 56 7.45 -0.45 -1.38
C TRP A 56 6.88 -1.39 -2.44
N ILE A 57 7.73 -2.17 -3.10
CA ILE A 57 7.31 -3.16 -4.09
C ILE A 57 6.41 -4.20 -3.41
N ALA A 58 6.79 -4.71 -2.25
CA ALA A 58 5.96 -5.65 -1.48
C ALA A 58 4.60 -5.04 -1.12
N GLY A 59 4.58 -3.78 -0.65
CA GLY A 59 3.38 -2.97 -0.42
C GLY A 59 2.47 -2.88 -1.65
N CYS A 60 3.04 -2.53 -2.80
CA CYS A 60 2.32 -2.36 -4.04
C CYS A 60 1.78 -3.69 -4.59
N ILE A 61 2.50 -4.81 -4.44
CA ILE A 61 2.01 -6.14 -4.81
C ILE A 61 0.78 -6.53 -3.97
N MET A 62 0.81 -6.28 -2.66
CA MET A 62 -0.34 -6.53 -1.79
C MET A 62 -1.57 -5.70 -2.19
N TYR A 63 -1.38 -4.41 -2.49
CA TYR A 63 -2.45 -3.57 -3.00
C TYR A 63 -2.94 -3.95 -4.40
N CYS A 64 -2.05 -4.43 -5.26
CA CYS A 64 -2.39 -4.98 -6.58
C CYS A 64 -3.34 -6.17 -6.41
N TRP A 65 -3.02 -7.12 -5.54
CA TRP A 65 -3.90 -8.25 -5.24
C TRP A 65 -5.24 -7.82 -4.60
N ALA A 66 -5.22 -6.87 -3.67
CA ALA A 66 -6.44 -6.39 -3.02
C ALA A 66 -7.37 -5.65 -4.00
N SER A 67 -6.79 -4.81 -4.88
CA SER A 67 -7.54 -4.10 -5.92
C SER A 67 -8.12 -5.02 -6.99
N TYR A 68 -7.39 -6.07 -7.38
CA TYR A 68 -7.92 -7.16 -8.22
C TYR A 68 -9.11 -7.85 -7.54
N SER A 69 -8.96 -8.19 -6.25
CA SER A 69 -9.99 -8.88 -5.46
C SER A 69 -11.27 -8.05 -5.25
N ARG A 70 -11.22 -6.71 -5.37
CA ARG A 70 -12.42 -5.84 -5.34
C ARG A 70 -12.97 -5.48 -6.73
N GLY A 71 -12.28 -5.86 -7.80
CA GLY A 71 -12.63 -5.47 -9.17
C GLY A 71 -12.38 -3.99 -9.48
N SER A 72 -11.39 -3.35 -8.84
CA SER A 72 -11.07 -1.94 -9.08
C SER A 72 -9.95 -1.78 -10.10
N PHE A 73 -10.33 -1.60 -11.36
CA PHE A 73 -9.41 -1.50 -12.49
C PHE A 73 -8.40 -0.35 -12.35
N GLY A 74 -8.87 0.85 -11.96
CA GLY A 74 -7.99 2.01 -11.82
C GLY A 74 -6.89 1.82 -10.77
N MET A 75 -7.25 1.25 -9.61
CA MET A 75 -6.25 0.94 -8.58
C MET A 75 -5.32 -0.20 -9.00
N LEU A 76 -5.84 -1.22 -9.70
CA LEU A 76 -5.02 -2.29 -10.22
C LEU A 76 -3.92 -1.77 -11.16
N LEU A 77 -4.29 -0.95 -12.14
CA LEU A 77 -3.33 -0.33 -13.06
C LEU A 77 -2.31 0.55 -12.32
N ASN A 78 -2.76 1.32 -11.33
CA ASN A 78 -1.88 2.17 -10.54
C ASN A 78 -0.80 1.33 -9.84
N TYR A 79 -1.16 0.26 -9.13
CA TYR A 79 -0.18 -0.55 -8.41
C TYR A 79 0.70 -1.38 -9.34
N LEU A 80 0.20 -1.83 -10.49
CA LEU A 80 1.03 -2.46 -11.53
C LEU A 80 2.09 -1.49 -12.08
N ALA A 81 1.70 -0.24 -12.33
CA ALA A 81 2.63 0.79 -12.78
C ALA A 81 3.69 1.09 -11.71
N LEU A 82 3.30 1.25 -10.44
CA LEU A 82 4.22 1.49 -9.33
C LEU A 82 5.21 0.34 -9.14
N VAL A 83 4.75 -0.92 -9.11
CA VAL A 83 5.64 -2.10 -9.04
C VAL A 83 6.66 -2.08 -10.17
N SER A 84 6.24 -1.72 -11.39
CA SER A 84 7.11 -1.67 -12.56
C SER A 84 8.18 -0.58 -12.43
N ILE A 85 7.78 0.64 -12.05
CA ILE A 85 8.68 1.79 -11.88
C ILE A 85 9.68 1.50 -10.76
N ASP A 86 9.20 1.02 -9.61
CA ASP A 86 10.03 0.74 -8.44
C ASP A 86 10.99 -0.42 -8.70
N SER A 87 10.59 -1.43 -9.48
CA SER A 87 11.49 -2.53 -9.88
C SER A 87 12.61 -2.02 -10.78
N ILE A 88 12.33 -1.11 -11.73
CA ILE A 88 13.35 -0.48 -12.57
C ILE A 88 14.28 0.38 -11.71
N ALA A 89 13.74 1.13 -10.75
CA ALA A 89 14.54 1.95 -9.84
C ALA A 89 15.46 1.09 -8.96
N LEU A 90 14.94 0.01 -8.38
CA LEU A 90 15.72 -0.95 -7.59
C LEU A 90 16.82 -1.61 -8.44
N PHE A 91 16.51 -2.01 -9.67
CA PHE A 91 17.50 -2.58 -10.58
C PHE A 91 18.66 -1.61 -10.85
N ARG A 92 18.36 -0.33 -11.10
CA ARG A 92 19.37 0.74 -11.30
C ARG A 92 20.18 1.09 -10.06
N LEU A 93 19.69 0.76 -8.86
CA LEU A 93 20.44 0.96 -7.62
C LEU A 93 21.44 -0.17 -7.37
N LEU A 94 21.20 -1.36 -7.93
CA LEU A 94 22.03 -2.54 -7.75
C LEU A 94 23.10 -2.71 -8.85
N TYR A 95 22.84 -2.20 -10.06
CA TYR A 95 23.69 -2.33 -11.26
C TYR A 95 23.83 -1.00 -12.00
#